data_AF-A0A9R1IYC4-F1
#
_entry.id   AF-A0A9R1IYC4-F1
#
_cell.length_a   1.000
_cell.length_b   1.000
_cell.length_c   1.000
_cell.angle_alpha   90.00
_cell.angle_beta   90.00
_cell.angle_gamma   90.00
#
_symmetry.space_group_name_H-M   'P 1'
#
loop_
_entity.id
_entity.type
_entity.pdbx_description
1 polymer ?
#
loop_
_entity_poly.entity_id
_entity_poly.type
_entity_poly.pdbx_seq_one_letter_code
_entity_poly.pdbx_strand_id
1 'polypeptide(L)'
;MPFAGAIAIAVLLLVPCAKATSGGLMIEQILSDKGCGAFAGLVATTAGVGEVFRSFLEKEAETPDVFDVFGEKRARNAGLTIFCPDDEAVAAFTPRFNKLSAYAQVALLLYHGVPSRRSEEALRLINGEEVPTLDKGPLPGSRSMLTIDVYEDIVVLSSPLPSPSVAAVTEMVVDHDRLAVYIIDDVMIPREPEIGFPALLLFFGLLALAALVLAQVLLIFGDV
;
A
#
# COMPACT_ATOMS: atom_id res chain seq x y z
N MET A 1 -33.47 -63.02 -4.69
CA MET A 1 -32.83 -62.15 -3.68
C MET A 1 -31.92 -61.17 -4.44
N PRO A 2 -32.32 -59.92 -4.68
CA PRO A 2 -31.47 -58.95 -5.36
C PRO A 2 -30.61 -58.22 -4.33
N PHE A 3 -29.28 -58.28 -4.50
CA PHE A 3 -28.34 -57.47 -3.72
C PHE A 3 -28.32 -56.05 -4.29
N ALA A 4 -28.78 -55.12 -3.46
CA ALA A 4 -28.65 -53.69 -3.66
C ALA A 4 -27.17 -53.29 -3.51
N GLY A 5 -26.53 -52.94 -4.63
CA GLY A 5 -25.20 -52.32 -4.66
C GLY A 5 -25.36 -50.82 -4.81
N ALA A 6 -25.09 -50.08 -3.73
CA ALA A 6 -25.16 -48.62 -3.68
C ALA A 6 -24.17 -47.96 -4.66
N ILE A 7 -24.68 -47.05 -5.49
CA ILE A 7 -23.89 -46.16 -6.33
C ILE A 7 -23.41 -45.02 -5.43
N ALA A 8 -22.14 -45.06 -5.02
CA ALA A 8 -21.51 -43.91 -4.37
C ALA A 8 -21.13 -42.89 -5.46
N ILE A 9 -21.97 -41.87 -5.62
CA ILE A 9 -21.64 -40.67 -6.41
C ILE A 9 -20.62 -39.89 -5.58
N ALA A 10 -19.33 -40.06 -5.91
CA ALA A 10 -18.28 -39.19 -5.44
C ALA A 10 -18.48 -37.80 -6.07
N VAL A 11 -19.14 -36.91 -5.33
CA VAL A 11 -19.18 -35.48 -5.64
C VAL A 11 -17.75 -34.96 -5.48
N LEU A 12 -17.04 -34.90 -6.61
CA LEU A 12 -15.76 -34.23 -6.74
C LEU A 12 -16.05 -32.74 -6.54
N LEU A 13 -15.98 -32.27 -5.28
CA LEU A 13 -15.90 -30.86 -4.97
C LEU A 13 -14.64 -30.35 -5.67
N LEU A 14 -14.84 -29.67 -6.80
CA LEU A 14 -13.87 -28.75 -7.37
C LEU A 14 -13.64 -27.65 -6.35
N VAL A 15 -12.81 -27.94 -5.35
CA VAL A 15 -12.01 -26.92 -4.71
C VAL A 15 -11.22 -26.30 -5.85
N PRO A 16 -11.38 -25.00 -6.17
CA PRO A 16 -10.46 -24.35 -7.07
C PRO A 16 -9.08 -24.47 -6.40
N CYS A 17 -8.32 -25.46 -6.86
CA CYS A 17 -6.93 -25.65 -6.52
C CYS A 17 -6.24 -24.40 -7.05
N ALA A 18 -6.08 -23.42 -6.17
CA ALA A 18 -5.32 -22.21 -6.43
C ALA A 18 -3.97 -22.69 -6.97
N LYS A 19 -3.72 -22.34 -8.23
CA LYS A 19 -2.50 -22.68 -8.93
C LYS A 19 -1.35 -22.10 -8.10
N ALA A 20 -0.60 -22.98 -7.45
CA ALA A 20 0.67 -22.61 -6.84
C ALA A 20 1.61 -22.20 -7.97
N THR A 21 1.70 -20.88 -8.20
CA THR A 21 2.72 -20.31 -9.07
C THR A 21 4.03 -20.35 -8.30
N SER A 22 4.89 -21.24 -8.79
CA SER A 22 6.28 -21.44 -8.42
C SER A 22 7.08 -20.11 -8.43
N GLY A 23 7.78 -19.83 -7.33
CA GLY A 23 9.02 -19.05 -7.34
C GLY A 23 8.90 -17.54 -7.12
N GLY A 24 8.23 -17.11 -6.06
CA GLY A 24 8.34 -15.74 -5.55
C GLY A 24 8.23 -15.78 -4.04
N LEU A 25 9.24 -15.31 -3.33
CA LEU A 25 9.17 -15.10 -1.88
C LEU A 25 7.89 -14.31 -1.58
N MET A 26 6.95 -14.91 -0.85
CA MET A 26 5.74 -14.21 -0.43
C MET A 26 6.20 -13.11 0.52
N ILE A 27 6.08 -11.86 0.12
CA ILE A 27 6.48 -10.71 0.94
C ILE A 27 5.80 -10.77 2.30
N GLU A 28 4.58 -11.30 2.34
CA GLU A 28 3.79 -11.53 3.52
C GLU A 28 4.45 -12.55 4.48
N GLN A 29 5.09 -13.60 3.95
CA GLN A 29 5.87 -14.55 4.77
C GLN A 29 7.13 -13.89 5.32
N ILE A 30 7.83 -13.11 4.51
CA ILE A 30 9.03 -12.37 4.96
C ILE A 30 8.68 -11.44 6.12
N LEU A 31 7.59 -10.68 5.99
CA LEU A 31 7.12 -9.77 7.03
C LEU A 31 6.66 -10.53 8.28
N SER A 32 5.97 -11.66 8.10
CA SER A 32 5.47 -12.48 9.21
C SER A 32 6.57 -13.20 10.00
N ASP A 33 7.64 -13.65 9.36
CA ASP A 33 8.71 -14.41 10.02
C ASP A 33 9.61 -13.53 10.90
N LYS A 34 9.41 -12.21 10.87
CA LYS A 34 10.40 -11.24 11.33
C LYS A 34 9.82 -10.09 12.17
N GLY A 35 8.71 -10.32 12.86
CA GLY A 35 8.22 -9.43 13.92
C GLY A 35 7.19 -8.38 13.50
N CYS A 36 6.67 -8.44 12.26
CA CYS A 36 5.55 -7.61 11.84
C CYS A 36 4.45 -8.42 11.13
N GLY A 37 4.09 -9.56 11.71
CA GLY A 37 3.07 -10.47 11.18
C GLY A 37 1.67 -9.87 11.19
N ALA A 38 1.35 -8.99 12.14
CA ALA A 38 0.10 -8.26 12.16
C ALA A 38 -0.02 -7.33 10.96
N PHE A 39 1.05 -6.58 10.63
CA PHE A 39 1.10 -5.75 9.42
C PHE A 39 0.99 -6.60 8.15
N ALA A 40 1.72 -7.72 8.10
CA ALA A 40 1.62 -8.68 6.99
C ALA A 40 0.18 -9.19 6.78
N GLY A 41 -0.54 -9.45 7.87
CA GLY A 41 -1.95 -9.83 7.85
C GLY A 41 -2.85 -8.74 7.27
N LEU A 42 -2.62 -7.47 7.62
CA LEU A 42 -3.36 -6.34 7.04
C LEU A 42 -3.07 -6.19 5.54
N VAL A 43 -1.81 -6.36 5.13
CA VAL A 43 -1.40 -6.34 3.71
C VAL A 43 -2.07 -7.47 2.92
N ALA A 44 -2.12 -8.68 3.49
CA ALA A 44 -2.72 -9.84 2.84
C ALA A 44 -4.25 -9.75 2.72
N THR A 45 -4.91 -9.07 3.67
CA THR A 45 -6.38 -8.97 3.73
C THR A 45 -6.93 -7.72 3.04
N THR A 46 -6.09 -6.69 2.83
CA THR A 46 -6.49 -5.46 2.15
C THR A 46 -6.25 -5.59 0.64
N ALA A 47 -7.34 -5.60 -0.12
CA ALA A 47 -7.31 -5.85 -1.56
C ALA A 47 -6.33 -4.93 -2.31
N GLY A 48 -5.44 -5.54 -3.10
CA GLY A 48 -4.54 -4.82 -4.00
C GLY A 48 -3.22 -4.36 -3.38
N VAL A 49 -3.05 -4.39 -2.05
CA VAL A 49 -1.85 -3.86 -1.39
C VAL A 49 -0.66 -4.79 -1.63
N GLY A 50 -0.82 -6.09 -1.39
CA GLY A 50 0.23 -7.09 -1.62
C GLY A 50 0.67 -7.15 -3.09
N GLU A 51 -0.27 -7.05 -4.03
CA GLU A 51 0.02 -7.00 -5.47
C GLU A 51 0.83 -5.77 -5.86
N VAL A 52 0.53 -4.60 -5.26
CA VAL A 52 1.33 -3.40 -5.48
C VAL A 52 2.76 -3.61 -4.99
N PHE A 53 2.98 -4.07 -3.76
CA PHE A 53 4.33 -4.34 -3.26
C PHE A 53 5.10 -5.33 -4.15
N ARG A 54 4.46 -6.44 -4.51
CA ARG A 54 5.04 -7.46 -5.40
C ARG A 54 5.39 -6.88 -6.77
N SER A 55 4.55 -6.01 -7.34
CA SER A 55 4.83 -5.35 -8.61
C SER A 55 6.09 -4.49 -8.60
N PHE A 56 6.54 -3.97 -7.45
CA PHE A 56 7.81 -3.22 -7.35
C PHE A 56 9.03 -4.15 -7.25
N LEU A 57 8.85 -5.37 -6.75
CA LEU A 57 9.90 -6.39 -6.64
C LEU A 57 10.11 -7.12 -7.97
N GLU A 58 9.02 -7.55 -8.61
CA GLU A 58 9.03 -8.35 -9.85
C GLU A 58 9.42 -7.56 -11.08
N LYS A 59 9.21 -6.23 -11.06
CA LYS A 59 9.51 -5.38 -12.21
C LYS A 59 11.02 -5.25 -12.31
N GLU A 60 11.64 -6.27 -12.89
CA GLU A 60 13.00 -6.27 -13.37
C GLU A 60 13.29 -4.97 -14.08
N ALA A 61 14.55 -4.56 -14.04
CA ALA A 61 15.04 -3.46 -14.87
C ALA A 61 14.96 -3.88 -16.34
N GLU A 62 13.76 -3.92 -16.92
CA GLU A 62 13.57 -4.08 -18.35
C GLU A 62 13.98 -2.76 -19.02
N THR A 63 15.30 -2.58 -19.15
CA THR A 63 15.92 -1.85 -20.25
C THR A 63 17.31 -2.45 -20.49
N PRO A 64 17.54 -3.17 -21.60
CA PRO A 64 18.86 -3.14 -22.25
C PRO A 64 19.22 -1.69 -22.57
N ASP A 65 20.52 -1.38 -22.54
CA ASP A 65 21.14 -0.07 -22.76
C ASP A 65 20.29 0.98 -23.51
N VAL A 66 19.89 2.03 -22.80
CA VAL A 66 19.57 3.32 -23.41
C VAL A 66 20.35 4.37 -22.61
N PHE A 67 21.42 4.86 -23.23
CA PHE A 67 22.13 6.06 -22.81
C PHE A 67 21.17 7.25 -22.92
N ASP A 68 21.08 8.04 -21.85
CA ASP A 68 20.44 9.36 -21.93
C ASP A 68 21.42 10.35 -22.58
N VAL A 69 20.94 11.11 -23.57
CA VAL A 69 21.64 12.25 -24.19
C VAL A 69 21.68 13.47 -23.23
N PHE A 70 20.97 13.40 -22.08
CA PHE A 70 21.07 14.31 -20.94
C PHE A 70 21.39 13.63 -19.58
N GLY A 71 21.87 12.38 -19.59
CA GLY A 71 22.50 11.74 -18.43
C GLY A 71 21.64 11.29 -17.24
N GLU A 72 20.30 11.38 -17.25
CA GLU A 72 19.41 10.85 -16.22
C GLU A 72 18.62 9.61 -16.68
N LYS A 73 19.23 8.44 -16.50
CA LYS A 73 18.54 7.14 -16.54
C LYS A 73 17.73 6.98 -15.23
N ARG A 74 16.51 7.51 -15.14
CA ARG A 74 15.66 7.35 -13.94
C ARG A 74 15.16 5.92 -13.86
N ALA A 75 15.87 5.07 -13.12
CA ALA A 75 15.48 3.68 -12.85
C ALA A 75 14.06 3.66 -12.25
N ARG A 76 13.07 3.26 -13.05
CA ARG A 76 11.67 3.23 -12.59
C ARG A 76 11.42 2.20 -11.50
N ASN A 77 12.35 1.26 -11.27
CA ASN A 77 12.29 0.32 -10.14
C ASN A 77 13.72 0.11 -9.58
N ALA A 78 14.11 0.95 -8.63
CA ALA A 78 15.36 0.82 -7.86
C ALA A 78 15.19 -0.12 -6.65
N GLY A 79 14.19 -1.00 -6.67
CA GLY A 79 13.76 -1.83 -5.54
C GLY A 79 12.71 -1.15 -4.66
N LEU A 80 12.42 -1.78 -3.51
CA LEU A 80 11.39 -1.40 -2.56
C LEU A 80 11.99 -1.31 -1.16
N THR A 81 11.58 -0.30 -0.39
CA THR A 81 11.79 -0.27 1.06
C THR A 81 10.43 -0.32 1.74
N ILE A 82 10.28 -1.17 2.75
CA ILE A 82 9.06 -1.26 3.58
C ILE A 82 9.43 -0.91 5.01
N PHE A 83 8.73 0.06 5.56
CA PHE A 83 8.76 0.34 7.00
C PHE A 83 7.60 -0.43 7.63
N CYS A 84 7.91 -1.50 8.34
CA CYS A 84 6.93 -2.41 8.91
C CYS A 84 6.68 -2.04 10.37
N PRO A 85 5.50 -1.54 10.75
CA PRO A 85 5.18 -1.35 12.15
C PRO A 85 5.20 -2.70 12.88
N ASP A 86 5.76 -2.71 14.09
CA ASP A 86 5.75 -3.91 14.92
C ASP A 86 4.32 -4.33 15.30
N ASP A 87 4.18 -5.57 15.77
CA ASP A 87 2.87 -6.14 16.09
C ASP A 87 2.15 -5.39 17.23
N GLU A 88 2.87 -4.72 18.14
CA GLU A 88 2.29 -3.94 19.23
C GLU A 88 1.68 -2.63 18.71
N ALA A 89 2.41 -1.91 17.86
CA ALA A 89 1.95 -0.72 17.15
C ALA A 89 0.71 -1.02 16.30
N VAL A 90 0.74 -2.12 15.53
CA VAL A 90 -0.43 -2.55 14.73
C VAL A 90 -1.61 -2.90 15.62
N ALA A 91 -1.40 -3.63 16.72
CA ALA A 91 -2.48 -3.98 17.64
C ALA A 91 -3.13 -2.74 18.26
N ALA A 92 -2.32 -1.76 18.68
CA ALA A 92 -2.80 -0.47 19.21
C ALA A 92 -3.60 0.33 18.17
N PHE A 93 -3.18 0.29 16.89
CA PHE A 93 -3.80 1.02 15.80
C PHE A 93 -5.04 0.33 15.20
N THR A 94 -5.18 -0.99 15.38
CA THR A 94 -6.25 -1.81 14.77
C THR A 94 -7.67 -1.26 14.97
N PRO A 95 -8.09 -0.77 16.16
CA PRO A 95 -9.43 -0.18 16.33
C PRO A 95 -9.68 1.04 15.45
N ARG A 96 -8.64 1.81 15.14
CA ARG A 96 -8.71 2.95 14.23
C ARG A 96 -8.71 2.50 12.78
N PHE A 97 -7.84 1.55 12.41
CA PHE A 97 -7.79 0.96 11.07
C PHE A 97 -9.15 0.42 10.60
N ASN A 98 -9.87 -0.27 11.49
CA ASN A 98 -11.19 -0.85 11.20
C ASN A 98 -12.29 0.20 10.96
N LYS A 99 -12.07 1.46 11.36
CA LYS A 99 -13.00 2.57 11.12
C LYS A 99 -12.69 3.34 9.84
N LEU A 100 -11.57 3.04 9.18
CA LEU A 100 -11.18 3.68 7.92
C LEU A 100 -12.04 3.15 6.76
N SER A 101 -12.20 3.98 5.73
CA SER A 101 -12.74 3.50 4.45
C SER A 101 -11.75 2.53 3.79
N ALA A 102 -12.23 1.66 2.89
CA ALA A 102 -11.34 0.77 2.14
C ALA A 102 -10.21 1.51 1.41
N TYR A 103 -10.52 2.70 0.86
CA TYR A 103 -9.51 3.56 0.24
C TYR A 103 -8.46 4.04 1.24
N ALA A 104 -8.88 4.49 2.42
CA ALA A 104 -7.96 4.95 3.47
C ALA A 104 -7.11 3.81 4.06
N GLN A 105 -7.66 2.59 4.14
CA GLN A 105 -6.90 1.40 4.53
C GLN A 105 -5.78 1.10 3.52
N VAL A 106 -6.10 1.13 2.21
CA VAL A 106 -5.10 0.95 1.15
C VAL A 106 -4.04 2.05 1.21
N ALA A 107 -4.45 3.32 1.31
CA ALA A 107 -3.51 4.45 1.38
C ALA A 107 -2.56 4.33 2.57
N LEU A 108 -3.08 3.99 3.75
CA LEU A 108 -2.27 3.82 4.96
C LEU A 108 -1.25 2.68 4.82
N LEU A 109 -1.65 1.53 4.30
CA LEU A 109 -0.70 0.42 4.12
C LEU A 109 0.35 0.74 3.04
N LEU A 110 -0.03 1.40 1.95
CA LEU A 110 0.92 1.81 0.91
C LEU A 110 1.84 2.95 1.33
N TYR A 111 1.46 3.75 2.33
CA TYR A 111 2.31 4.81 2.87
C TYR A 111 3.61 4.26 3.49
N HIS A 112 3.60 3.01 3.94
CA HIS A 112 4.75 2.32 4.51
C HIS A 112 5.74 1.80 3.46
N GLY A 113 5.41 1.87 2.17
CA GLY A 113 6.29 1.46 1.07
C GLY A 113 6.95 2.66 0.39
N VAL A 114 8.25 2.60 0.14
CA VAL A 114 9.01 3.59 -0.65
C VAL A 114 9.51 2.91 -1.93
N PRO A 115 9.23 3.46 -3.14
CA PRO A 115 9.58 2.86 -4.44
C PRO A 115 11.07 2.98 -4.79
N SER A 116 11.95 2.88 -3.79
CA SER A 116 13.39 2.77 -3.93
C SER A 116 13.92 1.95 -2.78
N ARG A 117 14.78 0.96 -3.03
CA ARG A 117 15.53 0.28 -1.96
C ARG A 117 16.48 1.29 -1.32
N ARG A 118 16.46 1.38 0.00
CA ARG A 118 17.41 2.14 0.82
C ARG A 118 18.12 1.14 1.72
N SER A 119 19.45 1.05 1.61
CA SER A 119 20.25 0.26 2.56
C SER A 119 20.32 0.98 3.90
N GLU A 120 20.77 0.28 4.93
CA GLU A 120 20.89 0.87 6.26
C GLU A 120 21.87 2.05 6.26
N GLU A 121 23.00 1.91 5.56
CA GLU A 121 23.99 2.99 5.43
C GLU A 121 23.38 4.20 4.72
N ALA A 122 22.56 3.97 3.69
CA ALA A 122 21.88 5.04 2.99
C ALA A 122 20.89 5.77 3.91
N LEU A 123 20.14 5.05 4.76
CA LEU A 123 19.23 5.69 5.73
C LEU A 123 19.97 6.49 6.80
N ARG A 124 21.09 5.97 7.31
CA ARG A 124 21.88 6.64 8.36
C ARG A 124 22.60 7.91 7.87
N LEU A 125 22.77 8.06 6.56
CA LEU A 125 23.38 9.25 5.94
C LEU A 125 22.34 10.34 5.61
N ILE A 126 21.06 10.05 5.75
CA ILE A 126 19.98 11.01 5.48
C ILE A 126 19.85 11.99 6.65
N ASN A 127 19.55 13.25 6.31
CA ASN A 127 19.20 14.28 7.27
C ASN A 127 18.11 15.17 6.65
N GLY A 128 16.85 14.94 7.03
CA GLY A 128 15.68 15.68 6.54
C GLY A 128 15.28 15.40 5.10
N GLU A 129 15.52 14.19 4.56
CA GLU A 129 15.10 13.87 3.18
C GLU A 129 13.60 13.55 3.14
N GLU A 130 12.86 14.25 2.28
CA GLU A 130 11.50 13.89 1.93
C GLU A 130 11.50 12.88 0.77
N VAL A 131 10.94 11.70 1.02
CA VAL A 131 10.84 10.61 0.03
C VAL A 131 9.38 10.34 -0.34
N PRO A 132 9.07 10.08 -1.63
CA PRO A 132 7.73 9.70 -2.03
C PRO A 132 7.42 8.25 -1.61
N THR A 133 6.21 8.01 -1.09
CA THR A 133 5.73 6.66 -0.72
C THR A 133 4.93 6.00 -1.84
N LEU A 134 4.48 4.76 -1.68
CA LEU A 134 3.59 4.05 -2.61
C LEU A 134 2.15 4.56 -2.58
N ASP A 135 1.78 5.29 -1.54
CA ASP A 135 0.51 6.01 -1.50
C ASP A 135 0.50 7.16 -2.53
N LYS A 136 -0.50 7.15 -3.41
CA LYS A 136 -0.69 8.15 -4.47
C LYS A 136 -1.28 9.47 -3.96
N GLY A 137 -1.57 9.55 -2.66
CA GLY A 137 -2.10 10.75 -2.03
C GLY A 137 -3.47 11.17 -2.59
N PRO A 138 -3.98 12.34 -2.18
CA PRO A 138 -5.33 12.78 -2.50
C PRO A 138 -5.46 13.40 -3.91
N LEU A 139 -4.36 13.84 -4.52
CA LEU A 139 -4.38 14.54 -5.82
C LEU A 139 -3.88 13.66 -6.96
N PRO A 140 -4.43 13.78 -8.18
CA PRO A 140 -3.93 13.05 -9.35
C PRO A 140 -2.46 13.36 -9.61
N GLY A 141 -1.63 12.32 -9.70
CA GLY A 141 -0.19 12.46 -9.95
C GLY A 141 0.63 12.87 -8.71
N SER A 142 0.00 13.08 -7.56
CA SER A 142 0.71 13.28 -6.29
C SER A 142 1.19 11.94 -5.71
N ARG A 143 2.05 12.02 -4.71
CA ARG A 143 2.42 10.91 -3.82
C ARG A 143 2.54 11.46 -2.42
N SER A 144 2.14 10.68 -1.43
CA SER A 144 2.32 11.08 -0.04
C SER A 144 3.81 11.01 0.29
N MET A 145 4.33 12.08 0.89
CA MET A 145 5.74 12.18 1.26
C MET A 145 5.95 11.63 2.67
N LEU A 146 7.11 11.05 2.90
CA LEU A 146 7.60 10.59 4.20
C LEU A 146 8.94 11.28 4.43
N THR A 147 9.13 11.90 5.59
CA THR A 147 10.42 12.48 5.96
C THR A 147 11.23 11.44 6.71
N ILE A 148 12.49 11.27 6.31
CA ILE A 148 13.46 10.43 6.99
C ILE A 148 14.50 11.37 7.60
N ASP A 149 14.72 11.21 8.89
CA ASP A 149 15.68 11.96 9.69
C ASP A 149 16.57 11.01 10.49
N VAL A 150 17.70 11.53 10.98
CA VAL A 150 18.59 10.81 11.90
C VAL A 150 18.84 11.68 13.12
N TYR A 151 18.42 11.19 14.29
CA TYR A 151 18.63 11.82 15.58
C TYR A 151 19.45 10.88 16.46
N GLU A 152 20.64 11.30 16.90
CA GLU A 152 21.50 10.52 17.80
C GLU A 152 21.67 9.05 17.35
N ASP A 153 21.95 8.84 16.06
CA ASP A 153 22.10 7.52 15.40
C ASP A 153 20.82 6.67 15.27
N ILE A 154 19.66 7.23 15.60
CA ILE A 154 18.34 6.62 15.42
C ILE A 154 17.68 7.21 14.16
N VAL A 155 17.28 6.35 13.23
CA VAL A 155 16.51 6.78 12.05
C VAL A 155 15.06 7.02 12.49
N VAL A 156 14.56 8.23 12.26
CA VAL A 156 13.21 8.66 12.63
C VAL A 156 12.44 9.00 11.37
N LEU A 157 11.22 8.48 11.28
CA LEU A 157 10.28 8.74 10.20
C LEU A 157 9.24 9.73 10.69
N SER A 158 8.86 10.68 9.84
CA SER A 158 7.80 11.65 10.15
C SER A 158 6.85 11.82 8.97
N SER A 159 5.56 11.91 9.26
CA SER A 159 4.56 12.26 8.24
C SER A 159 4.34 13.77 8.16
N PRO A 160 3.93 14.30 6.99
CA PRO A 160 3.67 15.72 6.82
C PRO A 160 2.52 16.23 7.71
N LEU A 161 2.61 17.49 8.14
CA LEU A 161 1.52 18.23 8.79
C LEU A 161 0.19 18.12 8.02
N PRO A 162 -0.99 18.24 8.68
CA PRO A 162 -1.21 18.76 10.04
C PRO A 162 -1.20 17.72 11.17
N SER A 163 -1.23 16.42 10.85
CA SER A 163 -1.28 15.34 11.84
C SER A 163 -0.02 14.48 11.70
N PRO A 164 1.15 14.95 12.19
CA PRO A 164 2.39 14.20 12.06
C PRO A 164 2.31 12.94 12.92
N SER A 165 2.52 11.79 12.29
CA SER A 165 2.93 10.55 12.97
C SER A 165 4.44 10.51 12.97
N VAL A 166 5.04 10.01 14.05
CA VAL A 166 6.48 9.85 14.18
C VAL A 166 6.75 8.41 14.61
N ALA A 167 7.68 7.74 13.94
CA ALA A 167 8.10 6.39 14.31
C ALA A 167 9.62 6.27 14.17
N ALA A 168 10.26 5.56 15.09
CA ALA A 168 11.67 5.25 15.05
C ALA A 168 11.89 3.88 14.42
N VAL A 169 12.95 3.75 13.62
CA VAL A 169 13.43 2.44 13.15
C VAL A 169 14.13 1.73 14.30
N THR A 170 13.60 0.57 14.69
CA THR A 170 14.10 -0.22 15.82
C THR A 170 15.02 -1.35 15.37
N GLU A 171 14.72 -1.96 14.22
CA GLU A 171 15.46 -3.10 13.69
C GLU A 171 15.45 -3.12 12.16
N MET A 172 16.50 -3.67 11.55
CA MET A 172 16.50 -4.04 10.13
C MET A 172 16.30 -5.54 10.00
N VAL A 173 15.30 -5.92 9.19
CA VAL A 173 14.80 -7.29 9.12
C VAL A 173 15.27 -8.02 7.87
N VAL A 174 15.20 -7.32 6.73
CA VAL A 174 15.62 -7.83 5.45
C VAL A 174 16.44 -6.75 4.79
N ASP A 175 17.61 -7.14 4.32
CA ASP A 175 18.35 -6.36 3.33
C ASP A 175 18.76 -7.27 2.18
N HIS A 176 17.99 -7.21 1.10
CA HIS A 176 18.25 -7.93 -0.14
C HIS A 176 18.33 -6.94 -1.30
N ASP A 177 18.88 -7.37 -2.44
CA ASP A 177 19.28 -6.49 -3.56
C ASP A 177 18.16 -5.58 -4.08
N ARG A 178 16.90 -5.95 -3.83
CA ARG A 178 15.69 -5.26 -4.33
C ARG A 178 14.66 -4.96 -3.24
N LEU A 179 14.87 -5.41 -2.01
CA LEU A 179 13.95 -5.24 -0.88
C LEU A 179 14.73 -4.93 0.39
N ALA A 180 14.39 -3.81 1.02
CA ALA A 180 14.78 -3.52 2.39
C ALA A 180 13.53 -3.47 3.28
N VAL A 181 13.57 -4.09 4.45
CA VAL A 181 12.50 -4.05 5.44
C VAL A 181 13.06 -3.62 6.78
N TYR A 182 12.44 -2.60 7.37
CA TYR A 182 12.80 -2.04 8.67
C TYR A 182 11.61 -2.13 9.60
N ILE A 183 11.80 -2.55 10.85
CA ILE A 183 10.76 -2.45 11.88
C ILE A 183 10.71 -1.03 12.41
N ILE A 184 9.50 -0.54 12.62
CA ILE A 184 9.23 0.74 13.27
C ILE A 184 8.28 0.56 14.45
N ASP A 185 8.41 1.43 15.45
CA ASP A 185 7.69 1.35 16.73
C ASP A 185 6.28 1.97 16.73
N ASP A 186 5.86 2.61 15.63
CA ASP A 186 4.51 3.17 15.48
C ASP A 186 4.02 3.08 14.02
N VAL A 187 2.71 3.19 13.82
CA VAL A 187 2.08 3.18 12.50
C VAL A 187 2.18 4.57 11.87
N MET A 188 2.78 4.64 10.67
CA MET A 188 2.86 5.87 9.91
C MET A 188 1.52 6.19 9.26
N ILE A 189 1.04 7.41 9.49
CA ILE A 189 -0.25 7.87 9.01
C ILE A 189 0.01 8.89 7.90
N PRO A 190 -0.40 8.63 6.65
CA PRO A 190 -0.32 9.63 5.60
C PRO A 190 -1.18 10.83 5.98
N ARG A 191 -0.91 11.98 5.37
CA ARG A 191 -1.79 13.16 5.52
C ARG A 191 -3.23 12.73 5.31
N GLU A 192 -4.02 12.81 6.37
CA GLU A 192 -5.40 12.34 6.36
C GLU A 192 -6.14 13.06 5.22
N PRO A 193 -6.68 12.33 4.22
CA PRO A 193 -7.82 12.86 3.52
C PRO A 193 -8.93 12.91 4.58
N GLU A 194 -9.43 14.12 4.87
CA GLU A 194 -10.47 14.36 5.86
C GLU A 194 -11.45 13.19 5.94
N ILE A 195 -11.57 12.62 7.13
CA ILE A 195 -12.40 11.46 7.46
C ILE A 195 -13.74 11.57 6.73
N GLY A 196 -13.85 10.85 5.61
CA GLY A 196 -15.11 10.42 4.98
C GLY A 196 -16.16 11.45 4.54
N PHE A 197 -15.90 12.76 4.33
CA PHE A 197 -17.03 13.68 4.09
C PHE A 197 -17.00 14.84 3.07
N PRO A 198 -16.09 14.96 2.07
CA PRO A 198 -16.33 15.93 0.97
C PRO A 198 -16.42 15.34 -0.44
N ALA A 199 -15.76 14.21 -0.76
CA ALA A 199 -15.77 13.68 -2.13
C ALA A 199 -17.16 13.13 -2.54
N LEU A 200 -17.87 12.50 -1.60
CA LEU A 200 -19.22 11.98 -1.82
C LEU A 200 -20.24 13.12 -1.99
N LEU A 201 -20.07 14.24 -1.25
CA LEU A 201 -20.90 15.44 -1.40
C LEU A 201 -20.64 16.16 -2.73
N LEU A 202 -19.40 16.18 -3.23
CA LEU A 202 -19.13 16.69 -4.57
C LEU A 202 -19.76 15.80 -5.64
N PHE A 203 -19.67 14.47 -5.51
CA PHE A 203 -20.27 13.55 -6.46
C PHE A 203 -21.81 13.61 -6.45
N PHE A 204 -22.44 13.54 -5.27
CA PHE A 204 -23.90 13.69 -5.13
C PHE A 204 -24.37 15.11 -5.46
N GLY A 205 -23.58 16.13 -5.17
CA GLY A 205 -23.84 17.52 -5.55
C GLY A 205 -23.83 17.71 -7.06
N LEU A 206 -22.86 17.13 -7.76
CA LEU A 206 -22.78 17.18 -9.22
C LEU A 206 -23.91 16.38 -9.88
N LEU A 207 -24.30 15.25 -9.30
CA LEU A 207 -25.42 14.44 -9.77
C LEU A 207 -26.77 15.16 -9.58
N ALA A 208 -26.96 15.82 -8.43
CA ALA A 208 -28.14 16.64 -8.16
C ALA A 208 -28.23 17.85 -9.09
N LEU A 209 -27.09 18.50 -9.38
CA LEU A 209 -27.03 19.62 -10.32
C LEU A 209 -27.35 19.16 -11.75
N ALA A 210 -26.80 18.02 -12.18
CA ALA A 210 -27.07 17.43 -13.48
C ALA A 210 -28.55 17.02 -13.63
N ALA A 211 -29.15 16.44 -12.59
CA ALA A 211 -30.57 16.09 -12.57
C ALA A 211 -31.47 17.34 -12.63
N LEU A 212 -31.09 18.43 -11.93
CA LEU A 212 -31.83 19.69 -11.96
C LEU A 212 -31.76 20.36 -13.35
N VAL A 213 -30.57 20.38 -13.97
CA VAL A 213 -30.39 20.90 -15.33
C VAL A 213 -31.16 20.06 -16.34
N LEU A 214 -31.13 18.73 -16.22
CA LEU A 214 -31.89 17.83 -17.09
C LEU A 214 -33.41 18.04 -16.95
N ALA A 215 -33.91 18.22 -15.73
CA ALA A 215 -35.32 18.52 -15.48
C ALA A 215 -35.74 19.89 -16.07
N GLN A 216 -34.89 20.92 -15.94
CA GLN A 216 -35.14 22.22 -16.54
C GLN A 216 -35.17 22.16 -18.08
N VAL A 217 -34.26 21.40 -18.70
CA VAL A 217 -34.24 21.19 -20.16
C VAL A 217 -35.50 20.44 -20.60
N LEU A 218 -35.92 19.39 -19.87
CA LEU A 218 -37.11 18.62 -20.22
C LEU A 218 -38.41 19.45 -20.13
N LEU A 219 -38.48 20.40 -19.19
CA LEU A 219 -39.62 21.33 -19.06
C LEU A 219 -39.66 22.39 -20.17
N ILE A 220 -38.50 22.77 -20.72
CA ILE A 220 -38.41 23.77 -21.79
C ILE A 220 -38.68 23.16 -23.17
N PHE A 221 -38.30 21.90 -23.39
CA PHE A 221 -38.42 21.21 -24.68
C PHE A 221 -39.52 20.13 -24.73
N GLY A 222 -40.22 19.89 -23.63
CA GLY A 222 -41.29 18.89 -23.53
C GLY A 222 -42.68 19.35 -23.99
N ASP A 223 -42.83 20.62 -24.38
CA ASP A 223 -44.08 21.22 -24.90
C ASP A 223 -43.96 21.55 -26.41
N VAL A 224 -43.42 20.61 -27.20
CA VAL A 224 -43.47 20.61 -28.68
C VAL A 224 -44.13 19.34 -29.18
#